data_AF-A0A3A9EKI6-F1
#
_entry.id   AF-A0A3A9EKI6-F1
#
_cell.length_a   1.000
_cell.length_b   1.000
_cell.length_c   1.000
_cell.angle_alpha   90.00
_cell.angle_beta   90.00
_cell.angle_gamma   90.00
#
_symmetry.space_group_name_H-M   'P 1'
#
loop_
_entity.id
_entity.type
_entity.pdbx_description
1 polymer ?
#
loop_
_entity_poly.entity_id
_entity_poly.type
_entity_poly.pdbx_seq_one_letter_code
_entity_poly.pdbx_strand_id
1 'polypeptide(L)' 'MDIKGKIEELVEKIKSDKALQEGFLKEPIPTVEKLLGIDLPEEQLGQIAEGVKAKINLDKAGDLIGGLFGKK' A
#
# COMPACT_ATOMS: atom_id res chain seq x y z
N MET A 1 -1.72 -13.88 13.06
CA MET A 1 -2.26 -13.13 11.91
C MET A 1 -1.06 -12.57 11.16
N ASP A 2 -0.89 -12.91 9.88
CA ASP A 2 0.27 -12.45 9.10
C ASP A 2 0.01 -11.03 8.57
N ILE A 3 0.27 -10.04 9.41
CA ILE A 3 0.09 -8.62 9.06
C ILE A 3 0.99 -8.24 7.88
N LYS A 4 2.20 -8.81 7.80
CA LYS A 4 3.12 -8.56 6.69
C LYS A 4 2.58 -9.06 5.35
N GLY A 5 2.08 -10.30 5.30
CA GLY A 5 1.50 -10.84 4.07
C GLY A 5 0.25 -10.06 3.63
N LYS A 6 -0.56 -9.59 4.59
CA LYS A 6 -1.70 -8.71 4.33
C LYS A 6 -1.27 -7.37 3.71
N ILE A 7 -0.20 -6.75 4.24
CA ILE A 7 0.37 -5.51 3.66
C ILE A 7 0.83 -5.76 2.22
N GLU A 8 1.56 -6.84 1.96
CA GLU A 8 2.06 -7.14 0.61
C GLU A 8 0.91 -7.37 -0.39
N GLU A 9 -0.09 -8.15 -0.02
CA GLU A 9 -1.28 -8.40 -0.87
C GLU A 9 -2.02 -7.09 -1.18
N LEU A 10 -2.19 -6.21 -0.18
CA LEU A 10 -2.82 -4.91 -0.35
C LEU A 10 -1.99 -4.01 -1.28
N VAL A 11 -0.67 -3.97 -1.11
CA VAL A 11 0.23 -3.19 -1.97
C VAL A 11 0.10 -3.64 -3.42
N GLU A 12 0.11 -4.95 -3.70
CA GLU A 12 -0.01 -5.46 -5.06
C GLU A 12 -1.37 -5.13 -5.69
N LYS A 13 -2.47 -5.29 -4.94
CA LYS A 13 -3.82 -4.91 -5.39
C LYS A 13 -3.94 -3.42 -5.68
N ILE A 14 -3.49 -2.59 -4.75
CA ILE A 14 -3.57 -1.12 -4.84
C ILE A 14 -2.66 -0.59 -5.96
N LYS A 15 -1.52 -1.23 -6.23
CA LYS A 15 -0.65 -0.87 -7.36
C LYS A 15 -1.23 -1.27 -8.71
N SER A 16 -1.91 -2.41 -8.77
CA SER A 16 -2.45 -2.97 -10.01
C SER A 16 -3.72 -2.24 -10.47
N ASP A 17 -4.42 -1.56 -9.56
CA ASP A 17 -5.65 -0.83 -9.84
C ASP A 17 -5.50 0.67 -9.51
N LYS A 18 -5.54 1.52 -10.53
CA LYS A 18 -5.45 2.98 -10.37
C LYS A 18 -6.58 3.54 -9.51
N ALA A 19 -7.80 3.03 -9.61
CA ALA A 19 -8.93 3.51 -8.82
C ALA A 19 -8.73 3.17 -7.34
N LEU A 20 -8.21 1.97 -7.04
CA LEU A 20 -7.81 1.63 -5.67
C LEU A 20 -6.64 2.48 -5.19
N GLN A 21 -5.69 2.80 -6.06
CA GLN A 21 -4.57 3.69 -5.71
C GLN A 21 -5.07 5.09 -5.34
N GLU A 22 -5.95 5.68 -6.14
CA GLU A 22 -6.52 6.99 -5.85
C GLU A 22 -7.43 6.97 -4.62
N GLY A 23 -8.23 5.91 -4.45
CA GLY A 23 -9.06 5.69 -3.28
C GLY A 23 -8.23 5.56 -2.01
N PHE A 24 -7.15 4.77 -2.06
CA PHE A 24 -6.22 4.59 -0.94
C PHE A 24 -5.46 5.88 -0.59
N LEU A 25 -5.08 6.68 -1.58
CA LEU A 25 -4.42 7.98 -1.33
C LEU A 25 -5.35 8.99 -0.65
N LYS A 26 -6.66 8.92 -0.91
CA LYS A 26 -7.67 9.75 -0.24
C LYS A 26 -8.04 9.21 1.14
N GLU A 27 -8.32 7.92 1.21
CA GLU A 27 -8.90 7.25 2.37
C GLU A 27 -8.18 5.92 2.63
N PRO A 28 -6.97 5.94 3.19
CA PRO A 28 -6.14 4.74 3.31
C PRO A 28 -6.71 3.74 4.33
N ILE A 29 -7.21 4.20 5.48
CA ILE A 29 -7.81 3.33 6.51
C ILE A 29 -9.09 2.66 6.00
N PRO A 30 -10.10 3.39 5.49
CA PRO A 30 -11.32 2.77 4.95
C PRO A 30 -11.04 1.83 3.77
N THR A 31 -10.08 2.17 2.92
CA THR A 31 -9.70 1.31 1.79
C THR A 31 -9.08 0.00 2.28
N VAL A 32 -8.19 0.05 3.27
CA VAL A 32 -7.58 -1.13 3.87
C VAL A 32 -8.63 -2.00 4.55
N GLU A 33 -9.49 -1.42 5.38
CA GLU A 33 -10.59 -2.14 6.04
C GLU A 33 -11.48 -2.87 5.03
N LYS A 34 -11.91 -2.16 3.97
CA LYS A 34 -12.74 -2.72 2.90
C LYS A 34 -12.04 -3.86 2.15
N LEU A 35 -10.75 -3.72 1.87
CA LEU A 35 -9.97 -4.74 1.17
C LEU A 35 -9.66 -5.96 2.03
N LEU A 36 -9.52 -5.75 3.35
CA LEU A 36 -9.29 -6.83 4.31
C LEU A 36 -10.58 -7.56 4.70
N GLY A 37 -11.72 -6.88 4.63
CA GLY A 37 -13.03 -7.44 4.97
C GLY A 37 -13.17 -7.81 6.45
N ILE A 38 -12.45 -7.11 7.33
CA ILE A 38 -12.42 -7.37 8.77
C ILE A 38 -12.54 -6.06 9.54
N ASP A 39 -13.32 -6.08 10.62
CA ASP A 39 -13.38 -4.99 11.60
C ASP A 39 -12.18 -5.09 12.54
N LEU A 40 -11.12 -4.33 12.22
CA LEU A 40 -9.97 -4.15 13.09
C LEU A 40 -10.05 -2.78 13.78
N PRO A 41 -9.43 -2.63 14.96
CA PRO A 41 -9.21 -1.33 15.57
C PRO A 41 -8.53 -0.37 14.59
N GLU A 42 -8.97 0.88 14.59
CA GLU A 42 -8.46 1.94 13.72
C GLU A 42 -6.93 2.09 13.82
N GLU A 43 -6.37 1.91 15.01
CA GLU A 43 -4.91 1.94 15.23
C GLU A 43 -4.17 0.85 14.43
N GLN A 44 -4.71 -0.37 14.40
CA GLN A 44 -4.11 -1.47 13.63
C GLN A 44 -4.26 -1.25 12.12
N LEU A 45 -5.44 -0.77 11.69
CA LEU A 45 -5.68 -0.39 10.30
C LEU A 45 -4.74 0.73 9.85
N GLY A 46 -4.49 1.72 10.73
CA GLY A 46 -3.54 2.80 10.52
C GLY A 46 -2.13 2.28 10.26
N GLN A 47 -1.63 1.36 11.09
CA GLN A 47 -0.31 0.75 10.89
C GLN A 47 -0.20 -0.01 9.55
N ILE A 48 -1.24 -0.73 9.17
CA ILE A 48 -1.29 -1.45 7.87
C ILE A 48 -1.29 -0.44 6.72
N ALA A 49 -2.17 0.57 6.78
CA ALA A 49 -2.25 1.65 5.82
C ALA A 49 -0.91 2.39 5.66
N GLU A 50 -0.24 2.74 6.74
CA GLU A 50 1.08 3.36 6.68
C GLU A 50 2.12 2.44 6.04
N GLY A 51 2.12 1.16 6.40
CA GLY A 51 3.00 0.15 5.80
C GLY A 51 2.78 0.01 4.29
N VAL A 52 1.52 -0.05 3.85
CA VAL A 52 1.14 -0.12 2.43
C VAL A 52 1.59 1.16 1.70
N LYS A 53 1.32 2.34 2.26
CA LYS A 53 1.72 3.63 1.68
C LYS A 53 3.24 3.75 1.57
N ALA A 54 3.96 3.37 2.62
CA ALA A 54 5.41 3.40 2.67
C ALA A 54 6.01 2.48 1.59
N LYS A 55 5.49 1.26 1.43
CA LYS A 55 5.92 0.33 0.37
C LYS A 55 5.67 0.91 -1.03
N ILE A 56 4.45 1.40 -1.31
CA ILE A 56 4.12 2.01 -2.61
C ILE A 56 5.06 3.18 -2.94
N ASN A 57 5.36 4.03 -1.95
CA ASN A 57 6.27 5.17 -2.14
C ASN A 57 7.73 4.72 -2.31
N LEU A 58 8.18 3.72 -1.55
CA LEU A 58 9.52 3.16 -1.67
C LEU A 58 9.73 2.54 -3.06
N ASP A 59 8.74 1.83 -3.59
CA ASP A 59 8.80 1.25 -4.91
C ASP A 59 8.82 2.32 -6.01
N LYS A 60 8.03 3.39 -5.87
CA LYS A 60 8.12 4.56 -6.77
C LYS A 60 9.50 5.20 -6.72
N ALA A 61 10.09 5.35 -5.53
CA ALA A 61 11.43 5.91 -5.38
C ALA A 61 12.50 4.97 -5.95
N GLY A 62 12.32 3.65 -5.81
CA GLY A 62 13.18 2.61 -6.38
C GLY A 62 13.13 2.61 -7.90
N ASP A 63 11.95 2.72 -8.50
CA ASP A 63 11.78 2.84 -9.96
C ASP A 63 12.43 4.11 -10.51
N LEU A 64 12.31 5.23 -9.77
CA LEU A 64 13.02 6.45 -10.11
C LEU A 64 14.52 6.19 -10.04
N ILE A 65 15.09 5.86 -8.87
CA ILE A 65 16.55 5.67 -8.71
C ILE A 65 17.10 4.62 -9.70
N GLY A 66 16.42 3.49 -9.89
CA GLY A 66 16.78 2.47 -10.87
C GLY A 66 16.73 2.98 -12.31
N GLY A 67 15.75 3.80 -12.66
CA GLY A 67 15.64 4.43 -13.98
C GLY A 67 16.71 5.49 -14.27
N LEU A 68 17.20 6.20 -13.24
CA LEU A 68 18.27 7.22 -13.40
C LEU A 68 19.66 6.57 -13.39
N PHE A 69 19.89 5.57 -12.53
CA PHE A 69 21.20 4.92 -12.38
C PHE A 69 21.40 3.71 -13.30
N GLY A 70 20.32 3.14 -13.85
CA GLY A 70 20.35 1.98 -14.75
C GLY A 70 20.69 2.28 -16.20
N LYS A 71 20.99 3.54 -16.56
CA LYS A 71 21.42 3.94 -17.90
C LYS A 71 22.93 4.18 -17.93
N LYS A 72 23.71 3.10 -18.01
CA LYS A 72 25.11 3.13 -18.44
C LYS A 72 25.35 1.99 -19.42
#